data_AF-A0A6I3WK72-F1
#
_entry.id   AF-A0A6I3WK72-F1
#
_cell.length_a   1.000
_cell.length_b   1.000
_cell.length_c   1.000
_cell.angle_alpha   90.00
_cell.angle_beta   90.00
_cell.angle_gamma   90.00
#
_symmetry.space_group_name_H-M   'P 1'
#
loop_
_entity.id
_entity.type
_entity.pdbx_description
1 polymer ?
#
loop_
_entity_poly.entity_id
_entity_poly.type
_entity_poly.pdbx_seq_one_letter_code
_entity_poly.pdbx_strand_id
1 'polypeptide(L)'
;MKELPPLGSDATVRLSRQGGVTAMLSRPREIEFARYNPDEREQICSLLKGCLPLTSSEPGRGDQRFYQIEVRFRQDDRDDQLMLQVPEDRAPGELVRLWDKGLVS
;
A
#
# COMPACT_ATOMS: atom_id res chain seq x y z
N MET A 1 8.05 3.17 -15.95
CA MET A 1 7.89 2.96 -14.48
C MET A 1 6.43 3.20 -14.15
N LYS A 2 5.84 2.48 -13.18
CA LYS A 2 4.53 2.86 -12.65
C LYS A 2 4.70 4.20 -11.92
N GLU A 3 3.77 5.13 -12.09
CA GLU A 3 3.73 6.40 -11.35
C GLU A 3 2.58 6.36 -10.34
N LEU A 4 2.73 7.08 -9.23
CA LEU A 4 1.62 7.29 -8.30
C LEU A 4 0.83 8.51 -8.79
N PRO A 5 -0.45 8.36 -9.16
CA PRO A 5 -1.29 9.49 -9.54
C PRO A 5 -1.51 10.41 -8.33
N PRO A 6 -1.90 11.68 -8.56
CA PRO A 6 -2.27 12.58 -7.47
C PRO A 6 -3.44 11.99 -6.68
N LEU A 7 -3.27 11.85 -5.36
CA LEU A 7 -4.28 11.29 -4.47
C LEU A 7 -5.00 12.43 -3.72
N GLY A 8 -6.31 12.52 -3.89
CA GLY A 8 -7.19 13.44 -3.15
C GLY A 8 -7.54 12.94 -1.76
N SER A 9 -8.31 13.74 -1.01
CA SER A 9 -8.84 13.33 0.31
C SER A 9 -9.84 12.16 0.23
N ASP A 10 -10.45 11.95 -0.92
CA ASP A 10 -11.36 10.86 -1.25
C ASP A 10 -10.63 9.54 -1.54
N ALA A 11 -9.31 9.55 -1.65
CA ALA A 11 -8.53 8.33 -1.87
C ALA A 11 -8.59 7.37 -0.68
N THR A 12 -8.53 6.08 -0.99
CA THR A 12 -8.42 5.01 0.01
C THR A 12 -7.26 4.10 -0.30
N VAL A 13 -6.56 3.63 0.74
CA VAL A 13 -5.49 2.64 0.63
C VAL A 13 -5.87 1.42 1.46
N ARG A 14 -5.89 0.26 0.81
CA ARG A 14 -6.09 -1.03 1.43
C ARG A 14 -4.80 -1.83 1.36
N LEU A 15 -4.23 -2.11 2.53
CA LEU A 15 -2.93 -2.75 2.69
C LEU A 15 -3.09 -4.11 3.36
N SER A 16 -2.66 -5.16 2.68
CA SER A 16 -2.73 -6.54 3.18
C SER A 16 -1.39 -7.24 3.09
N ARG A 17 -1.10 -8.10 4.06
CA ARG A 17 0.06 -9.01 4.04
C ARG A 17 -0.42 -10.40 3.59
N GLN A 18 0.14 -10.88 2.48
CA GLN A 18 -0.28 -12.09 1.78
C GLN A 18 0.89 -13.07 1.60
N GLY A 19 0.59 -14.29 1.13
CA GLY A 19 1.57 -15.36 0.96
C GLY A 19 1.91 -16.12 2.25
N GLY A 20 2.95 -16.94 2.18
CA GLY A 20 3.35 -17.84 3.27
C GLY A 20 2.56 -19.13 3.35
N VAL A 21 3.04 -20.05 4.19
CA VAL A 21 2.55 -21.44 4.28
C VAL A 21 1.27 -21.57 5.15
N THR A 22 0.88 -20.50 5.85
CA THR A 22 -0.25 -20.52 6.80
C THR A 22 -1.45 -19.76 6.22
N ALA A 23 -2.64 -20.36 6.23
CA ALA A 23 -3.88 -19.73 5.77
C ALA A 23 -4.39 -18.55 6.63
N MET A 24 -3.64 -18.12 7.66
CA MET A 24 -4.04 -16.99 8.50
C MET A 24 -3.78 -15.69 7.74
N LEU A 25 -4.78 -15.27 6.98
CA LEU A 25 -4.84 -13.97 6.33
C LEU A 25 -4.99 -12.91 7.42
N SER A 26 -3.94 -12.11 7.62
CA SER A 26 -4.05 -10.93 8.47
C SER A 26 -5.09 -9.97 7.90
N ARG A 27 -5.94 -9.41 8.77
CA ARG A 27 -6.94 -8.43 8.36
C ARG A 27 -6.25 -7.27 7.62
N PRO A 28 -6.76 -6.84 6.46
CA PRO A 28 -6.22 -5.69 5.77
C PRO A 28 -6.38 -4.43 6.61
N ARG A 29 -5.40 -3.54 6.50
CA ARG A 29 -5.46 -2.18 7.00
C ARG A 29 -6.11 -1.29 5.95
N GLU A 30 -7.16 -0.58 6.36
CA GLU A 30 -7.81 0.42 5.53
C GLU A 30 -7.44 1.82 6.02
N ILE A 31 -7.08 2.67 5.07
CA ILE A 31 -6.64 4.05 5.28
C ILE A 31 -7.53 4.91 4.40
N GLU A 32 -8.42 5.65 5.01
CA GLU A 32 -9.25 6.65 4.33
C GLU A 32 -8.55 7.99 4.44
N PHE A 33 -8.09 8.57 3.32
CA PHE A 33 -7.33 9.82 3.33
C PHE A 33 -8.11 10.96 4.02
N ALA A 34 -9.44 10.94 3.97
CA ALA A 34 -10.31 11.89 4.65
C ALA A 34 -10.13 11.95 6.18
N ARG A 35 -9.54 10.91 6.80
CA ARG A 35 -9.29 10.85 8.25
C ARG A 35 -7.92 11.40 8.66
N TYR A 36 -7.05 11.69 7.70
CA TYR A 36 -5.67 12.12 7.92
C TYR A 36 -5.50 13.57 7.51
N ASN A 37 -4.62 14.28 8.21
CA ASN A 37 -4.26 15.66 7.87
C ASN A 37 -3.39 15.71 6.58
N PRO A 38 -3.13 16.90 5.99
CA PRO A 38 -2.30 17.00 4.78
C PRO A 38 -0.90 16.40 4.92
N ASP A 39 -0.21 16.61 6.04
CA ASP A 39 1.17 16.14 6.26
C ASP A 39 1.21 14.61 6.33
N GLU A 40 0.28 13.99 7.06
CA GLU A 40 0.15 12.53 7.14
C GLU A 40 -0.16 11.92 5.76
N ARG A 41 -1.01 12.57 4.96
CA ARG A 41 -1.30 12.14 3.58
C ARG A 41 -0.06 12.23 2.69
N GLU A 42 0.75 13.28 2.83
CA GLU A 42 1.99 13.43 2.09
C GLU A 42 3.02 12.36 2.46
N GLN A 43 3.12 12.00 3.74
CA GLN A 43 3.96 10.89 4.20
C GLN A 43 3.50 9.56 3.60
N ILE A 44 2.20 9.26 3.61
CA ILE A 44 1.65 8.05 2.99
C ILE A 44 1.94 8.05 1.48
N CYS A 45 1.71 9.17 0.78
CA CYS A 45 2.03 9.31 -0.64
C CYS A 45 3.52 9.08 -0.93
N SER A 46 4.42 9.60 -0.11
CA SER A 46 5.86 9.43 -0.25
C SER A 46 6.28 7.97 -0.06
N LEU A 47 5.71 7.28 0.94
CA LEU A 47 5.90 5.85 1.14
C LEU A 47 5.42 5.03 -0.06
N LEU A 48 4.23 5.32 -0.59
CA LEU A 48 3.68 4.66 -1.77
C LEU A 48 4.57 4.85 -3.00
N LYS A 49 5.08 6.07 -3.22
CA LYS A 49 6.05 6.36 -4.29
C LYS A 49 7.34 5.55 -4.12
N GLY A 50 7.86 5.45 -2.89
CA GLY A 50 9.02 4.63 -2.56
C GLY A 50 8.82 3.12 -2.80
N CYS A 51 7.57 2.65 -2.77
CA CYS A 51 7.23 1.26 -3.05
C CYS A 51 7.14 0.93 -4.55
N LEU A 52 6.90 1.91 -5.44
CA LEU A 52 6.80 1.71 -6.89
C LEU A 52 7.99 0.92 -7.49
N PRO A 53 9.26 1.29 -7.24
CA PRO A 53 10.41 0.56 -7.80
C PRO A 53 10.61 -0.84 -7.18
N LEU A 54 9.93 -1.14 -6.07
CA LEU A 54 10.05 -2.40 -5.34
C LEU A 54 9.02 -3.44 -5.79
N THR A 55 8.09 -3.06 -6.68
CA THR A 55 7.03 -3.96 -7.13
C THR A 55 7.56 -5.15 -7.94
N SER A 56 6.93 -6.31 -7.76
CA SER A 56 7.26 -7.55 -8.48
C SER A 56 6.00 -8.21 -9.04
N SER A 57 6.09 -8.82 -10.23
CA SER A 57 5.05 -9.69 -10.79
C SER A 57 5.02 -11.07 -10.11
N GLU A 58 6.11 -11.43 -9.44
CA GLU A 58 6.23 -12.63 -8.61
C GLU A 58 6.58 -12.18 -7.18
N PRO A 59 5.62 -11.58 -6.45
CA PRO A 59 5.93 -10.91 -5.19
C PRO A 59 6.18 -11.88 -4.02
N GLY A 60 5.74 -13.14 -4.15
CA GLY A 60 6.06 -14.20 -3.19
C GLY A 60 5.99 -15.58 -3.83
N ARG A 61 6.93 -16.45 -3.45
CA ARG A 61 6.98 -17.87 -3.80
C ARG A 61 7.17 -18.74 -2.56
N GLY A 62 6.40 -19.83 -2.44
CA GLY A 62 6.53 -20.77 -1.34
C GLY A 62 6.13 -20.15 0.00
N ASP A 63 7.08 -20.04 0.92
CA ASP A 63 6.91 -19.43 2.24
C ASP A 63 7.08 -17.91 2.25
N GLN A 64 7.52 -17.32 1.13
CA GLN A 64 7.66 -15.88 1.01
C GLN A 64 6.31 -15.17 1.07
N ARG A 65 6.34 -14.03 1.75
CA ARG A 65 5.19 -13.13 1.91
C ARG A 65 5.42 -11.84 1.15
N PHE A 66 4.35 -11.12 0.94
CA PHE A 66 4.37 -9.82 0.29
C PHE A 66 3.25 -8.93 0.80
N TYR A 67 3.41 -7.63 0.59
CA TYR A 67 2.37 -6.63 0.82
C TYR A 67 1.65 -6.34 -0.48
N GLN A 68 0.33 -6.53 -0.50
CA GLN A 68 -0.53 -6.01 -1.55
C GLN A 68 -1.11 -4.67 -1.09
N ILE A 69 -0.84 -3.64 -1.89
CA ILE A 69 -1.29 -2.27 -1.69
C ILE A 69 -2.26 -1.92 -2.80
N GLU A 70 -3.52 -1.77 -2.45
CA GLU A 70 -4.60 -1.32 -3.33
C GLU A 70 -4.89 0.14 -3.03
N VAL A 71 -4.69 1.02 -4.01
CA VAL A 71 -4.98 2.45 -3.92
C VAL A 71 -6.17 2.73 -4.82
N ARG A 72 -7.27 3.23 -4.27
CA ARG A 72 -8.46 3.67 -5.03
C ARG A 72 -8.57 5.18 -4.93
N PHE A 73 -8.81 5.83 -6.06
CA PHE A 73 -8.83 7.28 -6.16
C PHE A 73 -9.72 7.71 -7.34
N ARG A 74 -10.00 9.01 -7.43
CA ARG A 74 -10.72 9.60 -8.55
C ARG A 74 -9.78 10.40 -9.43
N GLN A 75 -9.82 10.18 -10.74
CA GLN A 75 -9.05 10.91 -11.74
C GLN A 75 -9.99 11.31 -12.89
N ASP A 76 -9.99 12.60 -13.26
CA ASP A 76 -10.84 13.14 -14.33
C ASP A 76 -12.32 12.73 -14.20
N ASP A 77 -12.86 12.87 -12.98
CA ASP A 77 -14.21 12.49 -12.57
C ASP A 77 -14.55 10.99 -12.66
N ARG A 78 -13.56 10.11 -12.87
CA ARG A 78 -13.73 8.65 -12.92
C ARG A 78 -13.03 7.95 -11.78
N ASP A 79 -13.63 6.88 -11.27
CA ASP A 79 -12.99 6.01 -10.29
C ASP A 79 -11.88 5.20 -10.98
N ASP A 80 -10.71 5.15 -10.36
CA ASP A 80 -9.55 4.41 -10.83
C ASP A 80 -8.80 3.74 -9.65
N GLN A 81 -7.91 2.81 -9.98
CA GLN A 81 -7.20 2.00 -9.01
C GLN A 81 -5.78 1.67 -9.44
N LEU A 82 -4.85 1.72 -8.47
CA LEU A 82 -3.48 1.26 -8.60
C LEU A 82 -3.22 0.08 -7.67
N MET A 83 -2.63 -0.99 -8.21
CA MET A 83 -2.21 -2.16 -7.45
C MET A 83 -0.68 -2.29 -7.43
N LEU A 84 -0.12 -2.34 -6.22
CA LEU A 84 1.29 -2.60 -5.95
C LEU A 84 1.44 -3.89 -5.16
N GLN A 85 2.43 -4.70 -5.52
CA GLN A 85 2.79 -5.91 -4.79
C GLN A 85 4.28 -5.86 -4.46
N VAL A 86 4.59 -5.73 -3.17
CA VAL A 86 5.96 -5.52 -2.67
C VAL A 86 6.38 -6.77 -1.87
N PRO A 87 7.42 -7.50 -2.32
CA PRO A 87 8.00 -8.59 -1.54
C PRO A 87 8.33 -8.14 -0.11
N GLU A 88 7.99 -8.95 0.89
CA GLU A 88 8.15 -8.56 2.30
C GLU A 88 9.62 -8.34 2.69
N ASP A 89 10.55 -9.09 2.10
CA ASP A 89 12.00 -8.94 2.29
C ASP A 89 12.57 -7.63 1.73
N ARG A 90 11.81 -6.96 0.86
CA ARG A 90 12.16 -5.65 0.27
C ARG A 90 11.29 -4.52 0.81
N ALA A 91 10.26 -4.83 1.61
CA ALA A 91 9.32 -3.83 2.09
C ALA A 91 10.01 -2.83 3.03
N PRO A 92 9.84 -1.51 2.82
CA PRO A 92 10.37 -0.52 3.75
C PRO A 92 9.70 -0.67 5.11
N GLY A 93 10.44 -0.42 6.19
CA GLY A 93 9.92 -0.58 7.56
C GLY A 93 8.66 0.26 7.84
N GLU A 94 8.53 1.40 7.17
CA GLU A 94 7.32 2.23 7.23
C GLU A 94 6.09 1.54 6.64
N LEU A 95 6.22 0.75 5.57
CA LEU A 95 5.10 -0.02 5.01
C LEU A 95 4.62 -1.09 6.01
N VAL A 96 5.56 -1.75 6.67
CA VAL A 96 5.26 -2.73 7.73
C VAL A 96 4.56 -2.06 8.91
N ARG A 97 5.06 -0.91 9.36
CA ARG A 97 4.44 -0.13 10.46
C ARG A 97 3.06 0.41 10.08
N LEU A 98 2.88 0.88 8.86
CA LEU A 98 1.59 1.36 8.37
C LEU A 98 0.56 0.23 8.34
N TRP A 99 0.94 -0.96 7.88
CA TRP A 99 0.07 -2.14 7.92
C TRP A 99 -0.28 -2.53 9.36
N ASP A 100 0.74 -2.73 10.20
CA ASP A 100 0.59 -3.25 11.57
C ASP A 100 -0.17 -2.26 12.48
N LYS A 101 0.26 -0.99 12.48
CA LYS A 101 -0.17 0.03 13.46
C LYS A 101 -1.03 1.14 12.88
N GLY A 102 -1.07 1.31 11.56
CA GLY A 102 -1.73 2.46 10.94
C GLY A 102 -0.98 3.78 11.14
N LEU A 103 0.34 3.72 11.33
CA LEU A 103 1.17 4.90 11.62
C LEU A 103 2.17 5.15 10.49
N VAL A 104 2.28 6.41 10.09
CA VAL A 104 3.42 6.99 9.35
C VAL A 104 4.18 7.89 10.33
N SER A 105 5.50 7.75 10.43
CA SER A 105 6.34 8.39 11.46
C SER A 105 7.64 8.92 10.89
#